data_AF-A0A0X3VXY7-F1
#
_entry.id   AF-A0A0X3VXY7-F1
#
_cell.length_a   1.000
_cell.length_b   1.000
_cell.length_c   1.000
_cell.angle_alpha   90.00
_cell.angle_beta   90.00
_cell.angle_gamma   90.00
#
_symmetry.space_group_name_H-M   'P 1'
#
loop_
_entity.id
_entity.type
_entity.pdbx_description
1 polymer ?
#
loop_
_entity_poly.entity_id
_entity_poly.type
_entity_poly.pdbx_seq_one_letter_code
_entity_poly.pdbx_strand_id
1 'polypeptide(L)'
;MTQPPNQPPSGGFGAPQDPRQGGAQQPPGGPPPQQPPAQQPPAAPQPGRPQPGYGYPQTPPPAGPYGQPAQAQQPGPYQQPGPYGQQPGPYGQPQQPGPYGNQPQYGYPQQPPTQPQFPAGGGGGRGGRKKLVVVVAAAVAALLVAGGVTYAVVGGDDGGKKPESKNKDPKPSASVPADPGTGDGDGNEGKEDLNEGRKPGEAKVLWYKEAPKVPGSGGDAPGMWIEGDTVVKAAYKQLFAYEVGSGDVAWDPITFPQKICAATEKATDDGKIVVAFKDSAKSSAKCNQLQVIDLKTGDKGWGKPVKEEGLFDFASQSTLTLVGDVLMVGRDQSGTALRMSDGKKLYVSEKKDEGTCFPNGFAAEGKKLVRALSCGASTDNEHDELQQLDPRTGRALWTKKFPKGWRVKKLYSVSPTVVYLENEDKNKWNVSVLKPNSDETRSELVTKDGFAPECESSILSRDLTGCLGAVNDDKYLYLPTDEKSGANEVVAFSLSTGKEAWRTKSPLEETMLPLKAEDGELIAYVTPSYASGGRVVSIATSGSHTPKTLLQHPKGTAKIESGFYSKAVDYVDGRFYISTTSITGTSGRSKLMLAYGK
;
A
#
# COMPACT_ATOMS: atom_id res chain seq x y z
N MET A 1 35.16 -52.85 -46.88
CA MET A 1 36.31 -53.65 -46.37
C MET A 1 36.51 -53.29 -44.91
N THR A 2 36.59 -54.18 -43.92
CA THR A 2 36.18 -55.60 -43.82
C THR A 2 35.91 -55.90 -42.33
N GLN A 3 35.00 -56.82 -42.02
CA GLN A 3 34.74 -57.34 -40.65
C GLN A 3 35.85 -58.35 -40.22
N PRO A 4 35.90 -58.97 -39.01
CA PRO A 4 34.84 -59.83 -38.40
C PRO A 4 34.83 -59.85 -36.82
N PRO A 5 34.19 -60.82 -36.10
CA PRO A 5 32.86 -61.44 -36.27
C PRO A 5 31.96 -61.52 -34.99
N ASN A 6 30.70 -61.95 -35.20
CA ASN A 6 29.76 -62.65 -34.28
C ASN A 6 29.08 -61.91 -33.10
N GLN A 7 27.82 -62.16 -32.65
CA GLN A 7 26.57 -62.90 -33.06
C GLN A 7 25.97 -63.64 -31.82
N PRO A 8 24.65 -63.98 -31.73
CA PRO A 8 23.43 -63.32 -32.24
C PRO A 8 22.31 -63.21 -31.11
N PRO A 9 20.96 -63.43 -31.27
CA PRO A 9 20.01 -62.32 -30.96
C PRO A 9 18.67 -62.65 -30.21
N SER A 10 17.80 -61.61 -30.13
CA SER A 10 16.31 -61.63 -30.15
C SER A 10 15.45 -62.21 -29.00
N GLY A 11 14.95 -61.32 -28.12
CA GLY A 11 13.53 -60.88 -28.04
C GLY A 11 12.34 -61.85 -27.78
N GLY A 12 11.63 -61.62 -26.67
CA GLY A 12 10.14 -61.64 -26.64
C GLY A 12 9.41 -62.61 -25.68
N PHE A 13 8.22 -62.17 -25.22
CA PHE A 13 7.10 -62.92 -24.61
C PHE A 13 7.22 -63.58 -23.21
N GLY A 14 6.10 -63.53 -22.48
CA GLY A 14 5.61 -64.64 -21.66
C GLY A 14 5.70 -64.49 -20.13
N ALA A 15 4.56 -64.71 -19.45
CA ALA A 15 4.49 -64.92 -18.00
C ALA A 15 4.02 -66.35 -17.69
N PRO A 16 4.60 -67.06 -16.71
CA PRO A 16 4.06 -68.30 -16.12
C PRO A 16 3.37 -68.08 -14.76
N GLN A 17 2.75 -69.13 -14.20
CA GLN A 17 1.85 -69.09 -13.03
C GLN A 17 2.41 -69.74 -11.75
N ASP A 18 1.66 -69.58 -10.65
CA ASP A 18 1.81 -70.20 -9.32
C ASP A 18 2.03 -71.74 -9.28
N PRO A 19 2.65 -72.23 -8.20
CA PRO A 19 2.28 -73.48 -7.52
C PRO A 19 1.46 -73.22 -6.22
N ARG A 20 0.50 -74.12 -5.91
CA ARG A 20 -0.59 -73.90 -4.93
C ARG A 20 -0.45 -74.71 -3.62
N GLN A 21 -1.16 -74.25 -2.58
CA GLN A 21 -1.84 -75.02 -1.49
C GLN A 21 -2.64 -74.00 -0.63
N GLY A 22 -3.87 -74.19 -0.15
CA GLY A 22 -4.85 -75.30 -0.22
C GLY A 22 -5.24 -75.77 1.20
N GLY A 23 -6.50 -75.74 1.67
CA GLY A 23 -7.76 -75.18 1.13
C GLY A 23 -8.98 -75.50 2.05
N ALA A 24 -10.12 -74.84 1.86
CA ALA A 24 -11.40 -75.13 2.55
C ALA A 24 -12.61 -74.67 1.70
N GLN A 25 -13.84 -75.16 1.99
CA GLN A 25 -15.00 -75.14 1.07
C GLN A 25 -16.11 -74.12 1.42
N GLN A 26 -16.95 -73.79 0.43
CA GLN A 26 -18.13 -72.90 0.51
C GLN A 26 -19.47 -73.64 0.34
N PRO A 27 -20.57 -73.12 0.91
CA PRO A 27 -21.93 -73.23 0.37
C PRO A 27 -22.28 -72.08 -0.61
N PRO A 28 -23.33 -72.21 -1.46
CA PRO A 28 -23.60 -71.30 -2.58
C PRO A 28 -24.29 -69.97 -2.21
N GLY A 29 -24.19 -68.98 -3.11
CA GLY A 29 -24.59 -67.58 -2.87
C GLY A 29 -26.02 -67.19 -3.30
N GLY A 30 -26.33 -65.89 -3.16
CA GLY A 30 -27.61 -65.27 -3.48
C GLY A 30 -27.49 -63.92 -4.21
N PRO A 31 -28.62 -63.27 -4.58
CA PRO A 31 -28.66 -62.08 -5.43
C PRO A 31 -28.19 -60.78 -4.73
N PRO A 32 -27.85 -59.72 -5.49
CA PRO A 32 -27.24 -58.50 -4.95
C PRO A 32 -28.23 -57.60 -4.17
N PRO A 33 -27.76 -56.87 -3.14
CA PRO A 33 -28.59 -55.97 -2.35
C PRO A 33 -28.94 -54.66 -3.08
N GLN A 34 -30.16 -54.18 -2.87
CA GLN A 34 -30.65 -52.87 -3.34
C GLN A 34 -30.31 -51.73 -2.36
N GLN A 35 -30.22 -50.50 -2.85
CA GLN A 35 -29.99 -49.31 -2.03
C GLN A 35 -31.29 -48.82 -1.34
N PRO A 36 -31.26 -48.42 -0.06
CA PRO A 36 -32.39 -47.78 0.60
C PRO A 36 -32.50 -46.27 0.25
N PRO A 37 -33.71 -45.67 0.23
CA PRO A 37 -33.87 -44.23 0.01
C PRO A 37 -33.34 -43.35 1.15
N ALA A 38 -32.92 -42.13 0.82
CA ALA A 38 -32.44 -41.14 1.80
C ALA A 38 -33.61 -40.50 2.59
N GLN A 39 -33.36 -40.22 3.88
CA GLN A 39 -34.30 -39.54 4.78
C GLN A 39 -33.94 -38.05 4.95
N GLN A 40 -34.95 -37.20 5.14
CA GLN A 40 -34.77 -35.76 5.42
C GLN A 40 -34.63 -35.49 6.93
N PRO A 41 -33.86 -34.47 7.35
CA PRO A 41 -33.79 -34.05 8.75
C PRO A 41 -35.06 -33.31 9.19
N PRO A 42 -35.50 -33.45 10.46
CA PRO A 42 -36.74 -32.85 10.96
C PRO A 42 -36.62 -31.34 11.26
N ALA A 43 -37.73 -30.61 11.13
CA ALA A 43 -37.83 -29.19 11.45
C ALA A 43 -38.13 -28.92 12.94
N ALA A 44 -37.65 -27.79 13.46
CA ALA A 44 -37.89 -27.37 14.85
C ALA A 44 -39.13 -26.45 15.00
N PRO A 45 -39.87 -26.47 16.13
CA PRO A 45 -41.15 -25.77 16.27
C PRO A 45 -41.04 -24.28 16.64
N GLN A 46 -42.04 -23.48 16.26
CA GLN A 46 -42.22 -22.11 16.75
C GLN A 46 -43.07 -22.05 18.04
N PRO A 47 -42.77 -21.16 19.01
CA PRO A 47 -43.66 -20.84 20.12
C PRO A 47 -44.90 -20.04 19.67
N GLY A 48 -46.10 -20.50 20.01
CA GLY A 48 -47.38 -19.85 19.67
C GLY A 48 -47.84 -18.80 20.69
N ARG A 49 -48.74 -17.90 20.26
CA ARG A 49 -49.41 -16.89 21.11
C ARG A 49 -50.70 -17.44 21.76
N PRO A 50 -51.03 -17.05 23.02
CA PRO A 50 -52.37 -17.21 23.58
C PRO A 50 -53.09 -15.89 23.90
N GLN A 51 -54.30 -15.74 23.34
CA GLN A 51 -55.42 -14.81 23.63
C GLN A 51 -56.68 -15.48 23.04
N PRO A 52 -57.94 -15.19 23.46
CA PRO A 52 -58.39 -14.10 24.35
C PRO A 52 -59.26 -14.55 25.54
N GLY A 53 -59.68 -13.58 26.38
CA GLY A 53 -60.73 -13.75 27.40
C GLY A 53 -61.32 -12.40 27.84
N TYR A 54 -62.65 -12.28 27.93
CA TYR A 54 -63.37 -11.04 28.25
C TYR A 54 -63.79 -10.95 29.73
N GLY A 55 -63.81 -9.74 30.30
CA GLY A 55 -64.41 -9.46 31.62
C GLY A 55 -64.35 -7.99 32.08
N TYR A 56 -65.49 -7.46 32.55
CA TYR A 56 -65.71 -6.19 33.27
C TYR A 56 -66.76 -6.51 34.36
N PRO A 57 -66.78 -5.89 35.57
CA PRO A 57 -67.23 -4.48 35.71
C PRO A 57 -66.71 -3.63 36.92
N GLN A 58 -66.83 -2.29 36.76
CA GLN A 58 -67.15 -1.23 37.76
C GLN A 58 -66.23 -0.84 38.97
N THR A 59 -66.50 0.39 39.45
CA THR A 59 -65.86 1.31 40.45
C THR A 59 -66.52 1.19 41.86
N PRO A 60 -66.04 1.77 43.02
CA PRO A 60 -65.61 3.18 43.29
C PRO A 60 -64.45 3.41 44.34
N PRO A 61 -64.09 4.67 44.76
CA PRO A 61 -62.89 5.05 45.58
C PRO A 61 -63.26 5.41 47.07
N PRO A 62 -62.55 6.24 47.92
CA PRO A 62 -61.24 6.97 47.85
C PRO A 62 -60.36 7.01 49.16
N ALA A 63 -59.17 7.67 49.15
CA ALA A 63 -58.52 8.36 50.32
C ALA A 63 -57.18 9.12 49.98
N GLY A 64 -56.74 10.04 50.86
CA GLY A 64 -55.42 10.75 50.91
C GLY A 64 -55.04 11.09 52.37
N PRO A 65 -54.26 12.14 52.76
CA PRO A 65 -53.57 13.20 51.98
C PRO A 65 -52.16 13.64 52.56
N TYR A 66 -51.79 14.94 52.40
CA TYR A 66 -50.61 15.72 52.90
C TYR A 66 -49.31 15.66 52.04
N GLY A 67 -48.60 16.77 51.74
CA GLY A 67 -48.82 18.21 52.05
C GLY A 67 -48.04 19.19 51.12
N GLN A 68 -48.27 20.50 51.27
CA GLN A 68 -47.71 21.62 50.45
C GLN A 68 -47.14 22.74 51.41
N PRO A 69 -46.80 24.02 51.06
CA PRO A 69 -47.13 24.93 49.93
C PRO A 69 -46.01 25.01 48.86
N ALA A 70 -45.78 26.04 48.01
CA ALA A 70 -46.54 26.94 47.08
C ALA A 70 -45.50 28.02 46.61
N GLN A 71 -45.62 28.92 45.62
CA GLN A 71 -46.54 29.34 44.53
C GLN A 71 -45.62 30.02 43.44
N ALA A 72 -45.94 30.62 42.28
CA ALA A 72 -47.12 31.02 41.46
C ALA A 72 -46.59 31.17 39.98
N GLN A 73 -47.21 31.75 38.93
CA GLN A 73 -48.52 32.38 38.65
C GLN A 73 -48.87 32.23 37.13
N GLN A 74 -49.63 33.15 36.53
CA GLN A 74 -50.23 33.15 35.16
C GLN A 74 -50.50 34.64 34.72
N PRO A 75 -50.98 35.03 33.50
CA PRO A 75 -51.86 34.28 32.55
C PRO A 75 -51.62 34.42 31.01
N GLY A 76 -52.42 33.67 30.22
CA GLY A 76 -52.63 33.81 28.75
C GLY A 76 -53.71 34.86 28.37
N PRO A 77 -54.48 34.77 27.22
CA PRO A 77 -55.08 33.52 26.67
C PRO A 77 -55.49 33.43 25.15
N TYR A 78 -56.03 32.26 24.72
CA TYR A 78 -57.02 31.98 23.60
C TYR A 78 -56.65 32.29 22.10
N GLN A 79 -57.21 31.68 21.02
CA GLN A 79 -58.31 30.70 20.73
C GLN A 79 -58.00 29.85 19.42
N GLN A 80 -58.87 28.90 19.00
CA GLN A 80 -58.81 28.13 17.71
C GLN A 80 -59.86 28.67 16.67
N PRO A 81 -60.32 27.98 15.58
CA PRO A 81 -59.82 26.85 14.75
C PRO A 81 -59.91 27.07 13.19
N GLY A 82 -59.50 26.12 12.33
CA GLY A 82 -60.05 25.98 10.95
C GLY A 82 -59.13 25.42 9.82
N PRO A 83 -59.64 24.73 8.76
CA PRO A 83 -58.81 24.00 7.78
C PRO A 83 -59.12 24.19 6.25
N TYR A 84 -58.30 23.54 5.40
CA TYR A 84 -58.39 23.31 3.93
C TYR A 84 -58.18 24.48 2.93
N GLY A 85 -57.48 24.17 1.82
CA GLY A 85 -57.25 25.03 0.64
C GLY A 85 -56.34 24.32 -0.38
N GLN A 86 -56.44 24.63 -1.69
CA GLN A 86 -55.76 23.87 -2.76
C GLN A 86 -55.29 24.71 -3.96
N GLN A 87 -54.15 24.30 -4.56
CA GLN A 87 -53.76 24.51 -5.97
C GLN A 87 -53.34 25.95 -6.42
N PRO A 88 -52.94 26.24 -7.70
CA PRO A 88 -51.54 26.64 -7.97
C PRO A 88 -51.33 27.94 -8.79
N GLY A 89 -50.09 28.42 -8.93
CA GLY A 89 -49.72 29.45 -9.93
C GLY A 89 -48.20 29.80 -10.01
N PRO A 90 -47.66 30.33 -11.15
CA PRO A 90 -46.21 30.38 -11.39
C PRO A 90 -45.62 31.75 -11.87
N TYR A 91 -44.27 31.76 -12.04
CA TYR A 91 -43.41 32.78 -12.68
C TYR A 91 -43.16 34.14 -11.98
N GLY A 92 -41.92 34.65 -12.11
CA GLY A 92 -41.56 36.05 -11.82
C GLY A 92 -40.10 36.27 -11.40
N GLN A 93 -39.29 36.87 -12.29
CA GLN A 93 -38.01 37.52 -11.93
C GLN A 93 -38.19 39.05 -12.10
N PRO A 94 -37.55 39.89 -11.28
CA PRO A 94 -36.97 41.13 -11.79
C PRO A 94 -35.56 41.45 -11.19
N GLN A 95 -35.09 42.70 -11.32
CA GLN A 95 -33.68 43.08 -11.54
C GLN A 95 -33.28 44.41 -10.85
N GLN A 96 -31.98 44.77 -10.84
CA GLN A 96 -31.36 46.11 -10.53
C GLN A 96 -31.36 46.60 -9.06
N PRO A 97 -30.59 47.66 -8.64
CA PRO A 97 -29.49 48.43 -9.27
C PRO A 97 -28.19 48.61 -8.39
N GLY A 98 -27.19 49.41 -8.86
CA GLY A 98 -25.95 49.85 -8.14
C GLY A 98 -26.06 51.22 -7.41
N PRO A 99 -25.09 52.19 -7.46
CA PRO A 99 -23.74 52.25 -8.09
C PRO A 99 -22.64 53.12 -7.35
N TYR A 100 -21.58 53.59 -8.07
CA TYR A 100 -20.47 54.56 -7.75
C TYR A 100 -19.19 54.07 -7.00
N GLY A 101 -17.96 54.54 -7.30
CA GLY A 101 -17.47 55.37 -8.43
C GLY A 101 -15.98 55.86 -8.40
N ASN A 102 -15.48 56.34 -9.56
CA ASN A 102 -14.25 57.13 -9.86
C ASN A 102 -12.83 56.49 -10.00
N GLN A 103 -11.95 57.22 -10.73
CA GLN A 103 -10.63 56.85 -11.29
C GLN A 103 -9.57 57.97 -11.00
N PRO A 104 -8.24 57.80 -11.26
CA PRO A 104 -7.67 58.06 -12.59
C PRO A 104 -6.51 57.09 -13.00
N GLN A 105 -5.72 57.44 -14.03
CA GLN A 105 -4.98 56.52 -14.91
C GLN A 105 -3.48 56.83 -15.06
N TYR A 106 -2.65 55.80 -15.31
CA TYR A 106 -1.53 55.77 -16.28
C TYR A 106 -1.06 54.30 -16.46
N GLY A 107 -0.30 53.93 -17.51
CA GLY A 107 0.07 52.53 -17.77
C GLY A 107 1.17 52.31 -18.83
N TYR A 108 1.51 51.05 -19.10
CA TYR A 108 2.33 50.52 -20.22
C TYR A 108 1.83 49.08 -20.56
N PRO A 109 2.13 48.47 -21.73
CA PRO A 109 1.43 47.29 -22.23
C PRO A 109 2.00 45.96 -21.72
N GLN A 110 1.13 44.95 -21.53
CA GLN A 110 1.55 43.58 -21.21
C GLN A 110 1.83 42.74 -22.46
N GLN A 111 2.85 41.88 -22.38
CA GLN A 111 2.95 40.68 -23.22
C GLN A 111 2.22 39.52 -22.51
N PRO A 112 1.52 38.63 -23.24
CA PRO A 112 0.88 37.46 -22.63
C PRO A 112 1.95 36.43 -22.20
N PRO A 113 1.90 35.90 -20.96
CA PRO A 113 2.85 34.88 -20.51
C PRO A 113 2.57 33.53 -21.19
N THR A 114 3.62 32.87 -21.67
CA THR A 114 3.55 31.55 -22.30
C THR A 114 3.45 30.43 -21.27
N GLN A 115 2.42 29.58 -21.36
CA GLN A 115 2.32 28.37 -20.55
C GLN A 115 3.05 27.18 -21.20
N PRO A 116 3.85 26.40 -20.46
CA PRO A 116 4.41 25.14 -20.96
C PRO A 116 3.33 24.08 -21.21
N GLN A 117 3.38 23.42 -22.37
CA GLN A 117 2.51 22.29 -22.68
C GLN A 117 2.98 21.00 -22.01
N PHE A 118 2.05 20.25 -21.41
CA PHE A 118 2.20 18.81 -21.21
C PHE A 118 1.61 18.05 -22.43
N PRO A 119 2.20 16.91 -22.85
CA PRO A 119 1.71 16.18 -24.03
C PRO A 119 0.39 15.46 -23.74
N ALA A 120 -0.68 15.81 -24.46
CA ALA A 120 -1.97 15.13 -24.36
C ALA A 120 -2.00 13.87 -25.25
N GLY A 121 -2.33 12.71 -24.66
CA GLY A 121 -2.69 11.50 -25.41
C GLY A 121 -4.04 11.67 -26.10
N GLY A 122 -4.07 11.66 -27.43
CA GLY A 122 -5.26 12.05 -28.21
C GLY A 122 -6.41 11.03 -28.16
N GLY A 123 -7.54 11.41 -27.54
CA GLY A 123 -8.81 10.71 -27.69
C GLY A 123 -9.59 11.20 -28.91
N GLY A 124 -9.84 10.32 -29.89
CA GLY A 124 -10.65 10.61 -31.07
C GLY A 124 -11.93 9.78 -31.11
N GLY A 125 -13.11 10.42 -31.01
CA GLY A 125 -14.39 9.72 -30.91
C GLY A 125 -15.46 10.17 -31.91
N ARG A 126 -16.03 9.21 -32.64
CA ARG A 126 -17.41 9.22 -33.17
C ARG A 126 -17.83 7.81 -33.58
N GLY A 127 -19.09 7.46 -33.38
CA GLY A 127 -19.58 6.07 -33.50
C GLY A 127 -20.41 5.78 -34.75
N GLY A 128 -20.68 4.49 -34.98
CA GLY A 128 -21.60 4.00 -36.02
C GLY A 128 -21.50 2.48 -36.19
N ARG A 129 -22.58 1.73 -35.95
CA ARG A 129 -22.61 0.27 -36.15
C ARG A 129 -22.84 -0.10 -37.62
N LYS A 130 -21.96 -0.92 -38.22
CA LYS A 130 -22.29 -1.90 -39.28
C LYS A 130 -21.15 -2.93 -39.45
N LYS A 131 -21.45 -4.06 -40.10
CA LYS A 131 -20.60 -5.26 -40.17
C LYS A 131 -19.66 -5.25 -41.39
N LEU A 132 -18.43 -5.76 -41.25
CA LEU A 132 -17.89 -6.84 -42.10
C LEU A 132 -16.68 -7.53 -41.42
N VAL A 133 -16.11 -8.54 -42.08
CA VAL A 133 -15.02 -9.44 -41.62
C VAL A 133 -14.03 -9.63 -42.79
N VAL A 134 -12.84 -10.21 -42.54
CA VAL A 134 -11.78 -10.66 -43.50
C VAL A 134 -10.74 -9.58 -43.89
N VAL A 135 -9.41 -9.82 -44.00
CA VAL A 135 -8.45 -10.64 -43.20
C VAL A 135 -6.97 -10.33 -43.59
N VAL A 136 -6.04 -10.30 -42.62
CA VAL A 136 -4.55 -10.51 -42.72
C VAL A 136 -3.63 -9.50 -43.49
N ALA A 137 -2.40 -9.35 -42.95
CA ALA A 137 -1.16 -8.72 -43.49
C ALA A 137 -1.15 -7.18 -43.68
N ALA A 138 -0.15 -6.38 -43.30
CA ALA A 138 1.29 -6.60 -43.12
C ALA A 138 1.95 -5.51 -42.25
N ALA A 139 2.96 -5.86 -41.41
CA ALA A 139 3.75 -4.87 -40.63
C ALA A 139 5.10 -5.41 -40.08
N VAL A 140 5.95 -6.02 -40.92
CA VAL A 140 7.36 -6.35 -40.56
C VAL A 140 8.30 -5.60 -41.49
N ALA A 141 8.40 -4.27 -41.30
CA ALA A 141 9.14 -3.38 -42.21
C ALA A 141 9.65 -2.08 -41.54
N ALA A 142 9.93 -2.09 -40.22
CA ALA A 142 10.27 -0.88 -39.46
C ALA A 142 11.48 -1.03 -38.49
N LEU A 143 12.35 -2.03 -38.70
CA LEU A 143 13.52 -2.30 -37.83
C LEU A 143 14.83 -2.55 -38.61
N LEU A 144 14.95 -2.05 -39.85
CA LEU A 144 16.15 -2.24 -40.70
C LEU A 144 16.61 -0.96 -41.43
N VAL A 145 16.63 0.20 -40.75
CA VAL A 145 17.23 1.45 -41.27
C VAL A 145 18.12 2.13 -40.22
N ALA A 146 19.09 1.38 -39.69
CA ALA A 146 20.16 1.89 -38.82
C ALA A 146 21.39 0.96 -38.85
N GLY A 147 21.79 0.46 -40.03
CA GLY A 147 22.66 -0.70 -40.18
C GLY A 147 23.67 -0.66 -41.34
N GLY A 148 24.52 0.37 -41.37
CA GLY A 148 25.84 0.34 -42.01
C GLY A 148 25.93 0.30 -43.55
N VAL A 149 26.37 1.41 -44.15
CA VAL A 149 27.09 1.42 -45.45
C VAL A 149 28.19 2.48 -45.44
N THR A 150 29.45 2.07 -45.24
CA THR A 150 30.66 2.81 -45.66
C THR A 150 31.87 1.85 -45.75
N TYR A 151 31.97 1.07 -46.83
CA TYR A 151 33.24 0.45 -47.22
C TYR A 151 33.33 0.25 -48.74
N ALA A 152 34.02 1.16 -49.43
CA ALA A 152 34.62 0.95 -50.76
C ALA A 152 35.43 2.17 -51.21
N VAL A 153 36.74 2.18 -50.93
CA VAL A 153 37.74 2.88 -51.76
C VAL A 153 38.88 1.88 -52.00
N VAL A 154 39.47 1.90 -53.20
CA VAL A 154 40.32 0.82 -53.72
C VAL A 154 41.75 1.30 -53.97
N GLY A 155 42.73 0.43 -53.70
CA GLY A 155 44.09 0.51 -54.28
C GLY A 155 45.22 0.73 -53.27
N GLY A 156 46.27 -0.10 -53.38
CA GLY A 156 47.49 -0.02 -52.57
C GLY A 156 48.14 -1.40 -52.40
N ASP A 157 49.41 -1.56 -52.79
CA ASP A 157 50.06 -2.86 -53.02
C ASP A 157 51.02 -3.35 -51.90
N ASP A 158 51.34 -4.64 -52.02
CA ASP A 158 52.59 -5.33 -51.65
C ASP A 158 52.97 -5.68 -50.19
N GLY A 159 53.77 -6.75 -50.05
CA GLY A 159 54.64 -6.99 -48.88
C GLY A 159 54.31 -8.16 -47.92
N GLY A 160 54.17 -9.41 -48.40
CA GLY A 160 53.82 -10.56 -47.56
C GLY A 160 54.96 -11.21 -46.71
N LYS A 161 54.60 -11.89 -45.60
CA LYS A 161 55.44 -12.85 -44.84
C LYS A 161 54.60 -13.86 -44.00
N LYS A 162 55.09 -15.11 -43.93
CA LYS A 162 54.72 -16.28 -43.06
C LYS A 162 56.06 -16.87 -42.51
N PRO A 163 56.16 -17.93 -41.65
CA PRO A 163 55.19 -18.83 -40.98
C PRO A 163 55.08 -18.50 -39.45
N GLU A 164 54.74 -19.34 -38.46
CA GLU A 164 54.37 -20.78 -38.31
C GLU A 164 53.27 -20.91 -37.21
N SER A 165 52.60 -22.06 -37.11
CA SER A 165 51.70 -22.43 -36.00
C SER A 165 52.13 -23.74 -35.33
N LYS A 166 52.11 -23.80 -33.98
CA LYS A 166 52.21 -25.04 -33.20
C LYS A 166 51.31 -25.02 -31.95
N ASN A 167 50.73 -26.19 -31.66
CA ASN A 167 49.66 -26.39 -30.68
C ASN A 167 50.13 -26.42 -29.22
N LYS A 168 49.18 -26.27 -28.28
CA LYS A 168 49.01 -27.21 -27.15
C LYS A 168 47.61 -27.10 -26.54
N ASP A 169 46.95 -28.24 -26.38
CA ASP A 169 45.63 -28.40 -25.74
C ASP A 169 45.75 -28.87 -24.26
N PRO A 170 44.69 -28.77 -23.44
CA PRO A 170 44.82 -28.71 -21.98
C PRO A 170 44.46 -29.99 -21.20
N LYS A 171 44.92 -30.04 -19.94
CA LYS A 171 44.26 -30.78 -18.84
C LYS A 171 44.50 -30.06 -17.48
N PRO A 172 43.77 -30.41 -16.40
CA PRO A 172 43.29 -29.42 -15.44
C PRO A 172 44.13 -29.30 -14.15
N SER A 173 43.89 -28.23 -13.40
CA SER A 173 44.21 -28.14 -11.97
C SER A 173 42.94 -28.20 -11.12
N ALA A 174 43.09 -28.52 -9.83
CA ALA A 174 42.01 -28.95 -8.95
C ALA A 174 41.38 -27.84 -8.10
N SER A 175 40.26 -28.18 -7.45
CA SER A 175 39.51 -27.32 -6.55
C SER A 175 40.30 -26.92 -5.30
N VAL A 176 40.16 -25.65 -4.91
CA VAL A 176 40.53 -25.08 -3.59
C VAL A 176 39.29 -24.30 -3.12
N PRO A 177 38.90 -24.34 -1.83
CA PRO A 177 37.52 -24.02 -1.41
C PRO A 177 37.16 -22.54 -1.50
N ALA A 178 35.85 -22.27 -1.48
CA ALA A 178 35.32 -20.92 -1.35
C ALA A 178 35.57 -20.38 0.05
N ASP A 179 36.28 -19.25 0.12
CA ASP A 179 36.47 -18.46 1.33
C ASP A 179 35.13 -17.78 1.71
N PRO A 180 34.72 -17.72 2.99
CA PRO A 180 33.57 -16.93 3.40
C PRO A 180 33.90 -15.45 3.20
N GLY A 181 33.31 -14.82 2.18
CA GLY A 181 33.60 -13.43 1.84
C GLY A 181 33.34 -12.51 3.04
N THR A 182 34.40 -11.92 3.58
CA THR A 182 34.32 -10.96 4.68
C THR A 182 33.47 -9.76 4.27
N GLY A 183 32.77 -9.17 5.24
CA GLY A 183 31.80 -8.09 5.03
C GLY A 183 32.40 -6.72 4.67
N ASP A 184 33.55 -6.69 4.00
CA ASP A 184 34.34 -5.50 3.66
C ASP A 184 33.68 -4.68 2.53
N GLY A 185 32.49 -4.14 2.83
CA GLY A 185 31.79 -3.13 2.04
C GLY A 185 32.33 -1.72 2.21
N ASP A 186 33.54 -1.55 2.79
CA ASP A 186 34.16 -0.26 3.10
C ASP A 186 34.70 0.42 1.82
N GLY A 187 33.78 0.96 1.03
CA GLY A 187 34.01 1.48 -0.31
C GLY A 187 34.77 2.81 -0.36
N ASN A 188 36.10 2.71 -0.34
CA ASN A 188 37.16 3.73 -0.53
C ASN A 188 37.77 4.33 0.75
N GLU A 189 39.11 4.28 0.75
CA GLU A 189 39.97 5.24 1.42
C GLU A 189 39.70 6.66 0.86
N GLY A 190 39.65 7.67 1.73
CA GLY A 190 39.04 8.97 1.41
C GLY A 190 37.59 9.07 1.88
N LYS A 191 37.34 8.75 3.16
CA LYS A 191 36.05 8.96 3.80
C LYS A 191 35.77 10.46 3.89
N GLU A 192 34.78 10.94 3.14
CA GLU A 192 34.16 12.25 3.34
C GLU A 192 33.52 12.23 4.74
N ASP A 193 34.08 12.97 5.70
CA ASP A 193 33.50 13.02 7.05
C ASP A 193 32.20 13.83 6.99
N LEU A 194 31.08 13.11 7.03
CA LEU A 194 29.74 13.70 6.99
C LEU A 194 29.40 14.53 8.26
N ASN A 195 30.29 14.56 9.25
CA ASN A 195 30.26 15.45 10.41
C ASN A 195 31.26 16.63 10.31
N GLU A 196 32.08 16.73 9.26
CA GLU A 196 32.98 17.86 9.06
C GLU A 196 32.19 19.17 8.94
N GLY A 197 32.64 20.21 9.64
CA GLY A 197 31.96 21.51 9.68
C GLY A 197 30.60 21.51 10.40
N ARG A 198 30.15 20.39 10.99
CA ARG A 198 28.93 20.33 11.82
C ARG A 198 29.02 21.32 12.98
N LYS A 199 27.96 22.10 13.20
CA LYS A 199 27.91 23.12 14.25
C LYS A 199 27.52 22.53 15.61
N PRO A 200 27.93 23.15 16.73
CA PRO A 200 27.37 22.83 18.05
C PRO A 200 25.84 22.91 18.04
N GLY A 201 25.18 21.84 18.52
CA GLY A 201 23.71 21.71 18.52
C GLY A 201 23.11 21.03 17.28
N GLU A 202 23.85 20.86 16.19
CA GLU A 202 23.44 20.01 15.07
C GLU A 202 23.66 18.53 15.42
N ALA A 203 22.78 17.66 14.93
CA ALA A 203 22.84 16.21 15.07
C ALA A 203 24.10 15.64 14.40
N LYS A 204 24.70 14.60 14.98
CA LYS A 204 25.69 13.79 14.29
C LYS A 204 25.02 13.00 13.16
N VAL A 205 25.72 12.81 12.05
CA VAL A 205 25.53 11.61 11.22
C VAL A 205 26.11 10.45 12.01
N LEU A 206 25.27 9.47 12.35
CA LEU A 206 25.71 8.25 13.02
C LEU A 206 26.39 7.34 11.99
N TRP A 207 25.72 7.11 10.87
CA TRP A 207 26.19 6.28 9.77
C TRP A 207 25.41 6.55 8.48
N TYR A 208 26.02 6.19 7.37
CA TYR A 208 25.45 6.24 6.02
C TYR A 208 25.74 4.90 5.32
N LYS A 209 24.77 4.40 4.54
CA LYS A 209 24.88 3.15 3.79
C LYS A 209 24.46 3.37 2.33
N GLU A 210 25.22 2.75 1.44
CA GLU A 210 24.98 2.75 0.00
C GLU A 210 24.22 1.49 -0.44
N ALA A 211 23.48 1.60 -1.53
CA ALA A 211 22.64 0.53 -2.04
C ALA A 211 23.47 -0.50 -2.83
N PRO A 212 23.08 -1.79 -2.81
CA PRO A 212 23.70 -2.80 -3.65
C PRO A 212 23.57 -2.43 -5.13
N LYS A 213 24.57 -2.78 -5.95
CA LYS A 213 24.56 -2.51 -7.39
C LYS A 213 23.43 -3.29 -8.07
N VAL A 214 22.46 -2.56 -8.64
CA VAL A 214 21.27 -3.13 -9.28
C VAL A 214 21.38 -3.09 -10.82
N PRO A 215 20.97 -4.16 -11.55
CA PRO A 215 21.05 -4.19 -13.01
C PRO A 215 19.83 -3.60 -13.71
N GLY A 216 20.04 -3.04 -14.90
CA GLY A 216 18.97 -2.64 -15.81
C GLY A 216 18.17 -1.43 -15.30
N SER A 217 16.84 -1.55 -15.22
CA SER A 217 15.97 -0.47 -14.74
C SER A 217 16.05 -0.22 -13.22
N GLY A 218 16.76 -1.06 -12.47
CA GLY A 218 16.88 -0.94 -11.01
C GLY A 218 16.08 -1.98 -10.23
N GLY A 219 15.61 -1.63 -9.04
CA GLY A 219 14.78 -2.52 -8.22
C GLY A 219 14.27 -1.89 -6.93
N ASP A 220 13.36 -2.59 -6.29
CA ASP A 220 12.57 -2.10 -5.16
C ASP A 220 13.35 -2.19 -3.84
N ALA A 221 13.11 -1.28 -2.90
CA ALA A 221 13.70 -1.28 -1.55
C ALA A 221 12.62 -1.09 -0.45
N PRO A 222 11.60 -1.97 -0.40
CA PRO A 222 10.42 -1.78 0.45
C PRO A 222 10.75 -2.00 1.93
N GLY A 223 10.08 -1.22 2.79
CA GLY A 223 10.20 -1.36 4.25
C GLY A 223 11.51 -0.83 4.84
N MET A 224 11.45 -0.54 6.13
CA MET A 224 12.52 -0.05 6.99
C MET A 224 12.04 -0.26 8.43
N TRP A 225 12.78 -0.99 9.26
CA TRP A 225 12.33 -1.37 10.60
C TRP A 225 13.41 -1.05 11.63
N ILE A 226 13.01 -0.46 12.75
CA ILE A 226 13.88 -0.17 13.89
C ILE A 226 13.31 -0.97 15.07
N GLU A 227 14.03 -2.00 15.51
CA GLU A 227 13.59 -2.97 16.51
C GLU A 227 14.65 -3.07 17.61
N GLY A 228 14.47 -2.28 18.67
CA GLY A 228 15.41 -2.17 19.79
C GLY A 228 16.79 -1.64 19.39
N ASP A 229 17.78 -2.55 19.34
CA ASP A 229 19.16 -2.29 18.96
C ASP A 229 19.42 -2.41 17.44
N THR A 230 18.48 -3.00 16.69
CA THR A 230 18.69 -3.41 15.30
C THR A 230 17.87 -2.56 14.31
N VAL A 231 18.52 -2.07 13.23
CA VAL A 231 17.88 -1.40 12.09
C VAL A 231 17.95 -2.30 10.86
N VAL A 232 16.79 -2.72 10.35
CA VAL A 232 16.70 -3.63 9.20
C VAL A 232 16.19 -2.88 7.96
N LYS A 233 16.80 -3.14 6.80
CA LYS A 233 16.46 -2.52 5.52
C LYS A 233 16.49 -3.51 4.36
N ALA A 234 15.40 -3.61 3.59
CA ALA A 234 15.38 -4.40 2.37
C ALA A 234 15.79 -3.58 1.15
N ALA A 235 16.54 -4.18 0.23
CA ALA A 235 17.00 -3.57 -1.00
C ALA A 235 17.29 -4.61 -2.09
N TYR A 236 16.59 -4.48 -3.22
CA TYR A 236 16.75 -5.27 -4.46
C TYR A 236 16.58 -6.79 -4.30
N LYS A 237 17.59 -7.49 -3.76
CA LYS A 237 17.61 -8.94 -3.51
C LYS A 237 18.07 -9.28 -2.09
N GLN A 238 18.31 -8.28 -1.25
CA GLN A 238 18.97 -8.44 0.04
C GLN A 238 18.18 -7.77 1.15
N LEU A 239 18.24 -8.34 2.35
CA LEU A 239 17.79 -7.73 3.59
C LEU A 239 19.03 -7.55 4.47
N PHE A 240 19.33 -6.30 4.80
CA PHE A 240 20.49 -5.90 5.59
C PHE A 240 20.04 -5.54 7.02
N ALA A 241 20.88 -5.79 8.01
CA ALA A 241 20.67 -5.34 9.38
C ALA A 241 21.90 -4.61 9.91
N TYR A 242 21.66 -3.52 10.63
CA TYR A 242 22.69 -2.64 11.14
C TYR A 242 22.43 -2.28 12.61
N GLU A 243 23.49 -2.16 13.40
CA GLU A 243 23.44 -1.65 14.77
C GLU A 243 22.93 -0.20 14.79
N VAL A 244 21.92 0.09 15.61
CA VAL A 244 21.31 1.43 15.79
C VAL A 244 22.35 2.52 16.06
N GLY A 245 23.40 2.18 16.83
CA GLY A 245 24.44 3.12 17.26
C GLY A 245 25.51 3.41 16.21
N SER A 246 26.24 2.38 15.79
CA SER A 246 27.41 2.50 14.91
C SER A 246 27.13 2.25 13.42
N GLY A 247 26.04 1.53 13.11
CA GLY A 247 25.76 1.06 11.76
C GLY A 247 26.61 -0.14 11.34
N ASP A 248 27.30 -0.81 12.27
CA ASP A 248 27.97 -2.09 12.01
C ASP A 248 26.94 -3.17 11.65
N VAL A 249 27.37 -4.27 11.03
CA VAL A 249 26.45 -5.37 10.63
C VAL A 249 25.97 -6.11 11.88
N ALA A 250 24.67 -6.07 12.16
CA ALA A 250 24.07 -6.76 13.31
C ALA A 250 23.90 -8.27 13.06
N TRP A 251 23.55 -8.66 11.83
CA TRP A 251 23.54 -10.06 11.37
C TRP A 251 23.74 -10.15 9.84
N ASP A 252 24.17 -11.33 9.37
CA ASP A 252 24.62 -11.56 7.98
C ASP A 252 23.54 -11.23 6.92
N PRO A 253 23.83 -10.37 5.91
CA PRO A 253 22.85 -9.94 4.92
C PRO A 253 22.15 -11.06 4.16
N ILE A 254 20.84 -11.19 4.38
CA ILE A 254 20.02 -12.28 3.82
C ILE A 254 19.75 -12.02 2.34
N THR A 255 20.34 -12.85 1.48
CA THR A 255 20.16 -12.79 0.03
C THR A 255 19.02 -13.72 -0.43
N PHE A 256 18.11 -13.18 -1.24
CA PHE A 256 16.96 -13.86 -1.83
C PHE A 256 17.24 -14.32 -3.27
N PRO A 257 16.64 -15.43 -3.74
CA PRO A 257 16.85 -15.93 -5.10
C PRO A 257 16.52 -14.91 -6.20
N GLN A 258 15.48 -14.09 -6.00
CA GLN A 258 15.00 -13.09 -6.96
C GLN A 258 14.67 -11.76 -6.28
N LYS A 259 14.28 -10.76 -7.07
CA LYS A 259 13.99 -9.42 -6.56
C LYS A 259 12.95 -9.50 -5.44
N ILE A 260 13.25 -8.86 -4.31
CA ILE A 260 12.24 -8.45 -3.33
C ILE A 260 11.27 -7.51 -4.05
N CYS A 261 9.99 -7.61 -3.72
CA CYS A 261 8.93 -6.89 -4.43
C CYS A 261 7.79 -6.41 -3.52
N ALA A 262 7.73 -6.90 -2.27
CA ALA A 262 7.00 -6.28 -1.18
C ALA A 262 7.58 -6.74 0.17
N ALA A 263 7.29 -6.00 1.24
CA ALA A 263 7.55 -6.39 2.61
C ALA A 263 6.41 -5.87 3.50
N THR A 264 6.21 -6.43 4.69
CA THR A 264 5.22 -5.93 5.66
C THR A 264 5.70 -4.60 6.27
N GLU A 265 4.91 -3.52 6.16
CA GLU A 265 5.29 -2.19 6.68
C GLU A 265 5.70 -2.23 8.17
N LYS A 266 4.96 -3.00 8.97
CA LYS A 266 5.17 -3.18 10.41
C LYS A 266 5.62 -4.61 10.71
N ALA A 267 6.22 -4.82 11.88
CA ALA A 267 6.48 -6.15 12.44
C ALA A 267 5.25 -6.69 13.19
N THR A 268 5.29 -7.96 13.59
CA THR A 268 4.45 -8.50 14.68
C THR A 268 4.98 -8.07 16.05
N ASP A 269 4.14 -8.18 17.09
CA ASP A 269 4.50 -7.93 18.49
C ASP A 269 5.73 -8.74 18.99
N ASP A 270 6.13 -9.79 18.27
CA ASP A 270 7.31 -10.62 18.52
C ASP A 270 8.43 -10.43 17.48
N GLY A 271 8.50 -9.25 16.86
CA GLY A 271 9.64 -8.79 16.06
C GLY A 271 9.79 -9.43 14.67
N LYS A 272 8.71 -9.98 14.08
CA LYS A 272 8.78 -10.69 12.78
C LYS A 272 8.11 -9.92 11.64
N ILE A 273 8.76 -9.94 10.49
CA ILE A 273 8.26 -9.39 9.22
C ILE A 273 8.06 -10.50 8.18
N VAL A 274 7.36 -10.18 7.10
CA VAL A 274 7.31 -11.05 5.91
C VAL A 274 7.85 -10.31 4.71
N VAL A 275 8.79 -10.94 4.01
CA VAL A 275 9.36 -10.46 2.75
C VAL A 275 8.76 -11.26 1.60
N ALA A 276 8.23 -10.58 0.58
CA ALA A 276 7.85 -11.19 -0.69
C ALA A 276 8.92 -10.94 -1.75
N PHE A 277 9.27 -11.99 -2.48
CA PHE A 277 10.17 -11.96 -3.62
C PHE A 277 9.58 -12.67 -4.84
N LYS A 278 10.17 -12.40 -6.02
CA LYS A 278 9.64 -12.90 -7.29
C LYS A 278 9.93 -14.39 -7.53
N ASP A 279 9.06 -15.08 -8.26
CA ASP A 279 9.25 -16.49 -8.65
C ASP A 279 10.44 -16.71 -9.60
N SER A 280 10.82 -15.68 -10.37
CA SER A 280 11.79 -15.77 -11.45
C SER A 280 12.37 -14.40 -11.81
N ALA A 281 13.34 -14.39 -12.73
CA ALA A 281 13.94 -13.17 -13.27
C ALA A 281 13.22 -12.62 -14.53
N LYS A 282 12.05 -13.18 -14.88
CA LYS A 282 11.28 -12.80 -16.08
C LYS A 282 10.54 -11.48 -15.88
N SER A 283 10.16 -10.80 -16.97
CA SER A 283 9.25 -9.66 -16.91
C SER A 283 7.87 -10.05 -16.37
N SER A 284 7.41 -11.26 -16.65
CA SER A 284 6.16 -11.86 -16.15
C SER A 284 6.28 -12.52 -14.77
N ALA A 285 7.33 -12.22 -14.00
CA ALA A 285 7.62 -12.90 -12.74
C ALA A 285 6.68 -12.47 -11.60
N LYS A 286 6.18 -13.45 -10.84
CA LYS A 286 5.15 -13.25 -9.82
C LYS A 286 5.76 -12.93 -8.46
N CYS A 287 5.28 -11.87 -7.82
CA CYS A 287 5.60 -11.47 -6.45
C CYS A 287 4.84 -12.35 -5.43
N ASN A 288 5.11 -13.65 -5.41
CA ASN A 288 4.33 -14.61 -4.62
C ASN A 288 5.17 -15.55 -3.74
N GLN A 289 6.50 -15.45 -3.71
CA GLN A 289 7.33 -16.24 -2.80
C GLN A 289 7.47 -15.49 -1.47
N LEU A 290 6.99 -16.07 -0.37
CA LEU A 290 7.09 -15.46 0.97
C LEU A 290 8.19 -16.09 1.81
N GLN A 291 8.76 -15.28 2.70
CA GLN A 291 9.65 -15.71 3.77
C GLN A 291 9.37 -14.87 5.02
N VAL A 292 9.10 -15.51 6.16
CA VAL A 292 9.11 -14.86 7.49
C VAL A 292 10.55 -14.64 7.93
N ILE A 293 10.88 -13.45 8.41
CA ILE A 293 12.18 -13.12 9.02
C ILE A 293 11.96 -12.52 10.41
N ASP A 294 12.74 -12.97 11.39
CA ASP A 294 12.88 -12.33 12.70
C ASP A 294 13.87 -11.15 12.60
N LEU A 295 13.44 -9.94 12.97
CA LEU A 295 14.21 -8.70 12.78
C LEU A 295 15.50 -8.66 13.62
N LYS A 296 15.47 -9.24 14.82
CA LYS A 296 16.59 -9.16 15.77
C LYS A 296 17.71 -10.15 15.44
N THR A 297 17.37 -11.30 14.87
CA THR A 297 18.30 -12.42 14.65
C THR A 297 18.62 -12.70 13.18
N GLY A 298 17.76 -12.25 12.26
CA GLY A 298 17.78 -12.69 10.87
C GLY A 298 17.22 -14.11 10.67
N ASP A 299 16.71 -14.77 11.72
CA ASP A 299 16.25 -16.15 11.62
C ASP A 299 15.08 -16.29 10.64
N LYS A 300 15.16 -17.33 9.83
CA LYS A 300 14.18 -17.64 8.79
C LYS A 300 13.08 -18.54 9.37
N GLY A 301 11.90 -17.95 9.56
CA GLY A 301 10.69 -18.70 9.82
C GLY A 301 10.21 -19.49 8.59
N TRP A 302 8.93 -19.83 8.53
CA TRP A 302 8.39 -20.51 7.35
C TRP A 302 8.49 -19.62 6.10
N GLY A 303 8.72 -20.25 4.95
CA GLY A 303 8.68 -19.61 3.64
C GLY A 303 8.01 -20.53 2.62
N LYS A 304 7.19 -19.97 1.73
CA LYS A 304 6.46 -20.72 0.69
C LYS A 304 5.83 -19.82 -0.39
N PRO A 305 5.53 -20.37 -1.58
CA PRO A 305 4.69 -19.69 -2.56
C PRO A 305 3.25 -19.53 -2.09
N VAL A 306 2.67 -18.36 -2.36
CA VAL A 306 1.23 -18.14 -2.40
C VAL A 306 0.70 -18.54 -3.77
N LYS A 307 -0.40 -19.30 -3.80
CA LYS A 307 -1.11 -19.64 -5.03
C LYS A 307 -2.02 -18.49 -5.42
N GLU A 308 -2.12 -18.25 -6.73
CA GLU A 308 -3.21 -17.49 -7.31
C GLU A 308 -4.48 -18.35 -7.32
N GLU A 309 -5.64 -17.72 -7.10
CA GLU A 309 -6.94 -18.34 -6.93
C GLU A 309 -7.91 -17.73 -7.96
N GLY A 310 -8.07 -18.37 -9.13
CA GLY A 310 -8.95 -17.92 -10.20
C GLY A 310 -8.24 -17.37 -11.44
N LEU A 311 -9.01 -16.80 -12.40
CA LEU A 311 -8.53 -16.37 -13.72
C LEU A 311 -8.04 -14.92 -13.79
N PHE A 312 -8.33 -14.11 -12.77
CA PHE A 312 -8.00 -12.68 -12.70
C PHE A 312 -7.13 -12.33 -11.48
N ASP A 313 -6.71 -13.34 -10.71
CA ASP A 313 -5.82 -13.17 -9.57
C ASP A 313 -4.37 -13.09 -10.05
N PHE A 314 -3.91 -11.89 -10.37
CA PHE A 314 -2.56 -11.66 -10.89
C PHE A 314 -1.58 -11.31 -9.77
N ALA A 315 -0.68 -12.24 -9.41
CA ALA A 315 0.38 -11.99 -8.44
C ALA A 315 1.58 -11.23 -9.03
N SER A 316 1.41 -10.36 -10.03
CA SER A 316 2.50 -9.58 -10.63
C SER A 316 3.13 -8.60 -9.62
N GLN A 317 2.30 -8.09 -8.72
CA GLN A 317 2.63 -7.44 -7.46
C GLN A 317 1.73 -8.03 -6.37
N SER A 318 2.17 -7.96 -5.11
CA SER A 318 1.37 -8.32 -3.94
C SER A 318 1.56 -7.28 -2.85
N THR A 319 0.52 -6.96 -2.08
CA THR A 319 0.64 -6.18 -0.84
C THR A 319 0.64 -7.12 0.37
N LEU A 320 1.36 -6.76 1.44
CA LEU A 320 1.52 -7.59 2.64
C LEU A 320 1.05 -6.83 3.89
N THR A 321 -0.15 -7.17 4.37
CA THR A 321 -0.81 -6.48 5.49
C THR A 321 -0.89 -7.40 6.72
N LEU A 322 -0.32 -6.99 7.85
CA LEU A 322 -0.36 -7.75 9.12
C LEU A 322 -1.46 -7.27 10.06
N VAL A 323 -2.07 -8.20 10.78
CA VAL A 323 -3.12 -7.94 11.79
C VAL A 323 -3.11 -9.04 12.87
N GLY A 324 -2.17 -8.94 13.81
CA GLY A 324 -1.86 -10.00 14.77
C GLY A 324 -1.33 -11.26 14.07
N ASP A 325 -1.81 -12.45 14.47
CA ASP A 325 -1.44 -13.76 13.88
C ASP A 325 -2.01 -13.97 12.44
N VAL A 326 -2.25 -12.91 11.67
CA VAL A 326 -2.76 -12.99 10.29
C VAL A 326 -1.98 -12.06 9.36
N LEU A 327 -1.49 -12.63 8.26
CA LEU A 327 -0.99 -11.95 7.08
C LEU A 327 -2.06 -12.00 5.98
N MET A 328 -2.56 -10.85 5.56
CA MET A 328 -3.31 -10.72 4.31
C MET A 328 -2.32 -10.43 3.18
N VAL A 329 -2.27 -11.35 2.20
CA VAL A 329 -1.50 -11.18 0.96
C VAL A 329 -2.46 -10.68 -0.12
N GLY A 330 -2.55 -9.37 -0.30
CA GLY A 330 -3.39 -8.74 -1.33
C GLY A 330 -2.77 -8.86 -2.71
N ARG A 331 -3.60 -9.02 -3.75
CA ARG A 331 -3.24 -9.10 -5.18
C ARG A 331 -4.32 -8.40 -6.01
N ASP A 332 -4.21 -8.40 -7.34
CA ASP A 332 -5.32 -7.90 -8.17
C ASP A 332 -6.59 -8.76 -7.96
N GLN A 333 -7.72 -8.09 -7.72
CA GLN A 333 -9.04 -8.69 -7.51
C GLN A 333 -9.17 -9.73 -6.37
N SER A 334 -8.14 -9.93 -5.55
CA SER A 334 -8.12 -10.98 -4.53
C SER A 334 -7.23 -10.65 -3.32
N GLY A 335 -7.37 -11.43 -2.25
CA GLY A 335 -6.34 -11.51 -1.21
C GLY A 335 -6.37 -12.88 -0.53
N THR A 336 -5.21 -13.37 -0.07
CA THR A 336 -5.13 -14.66 0.66
C THR A 336 -4.71 -14.41 2.10
N ALA A 337 -5.56 -14.80 3.05
CA ALA A 337 -5.24 -14.72 4.47
C ALA A 337 -4.47 -15.98 4.90
N LEU A 338 -3.26 -15.77 5.41
CA LEU A 338 -2.39 -16.79 5.99
C LEU A 338 -2.22 -16.53 7.50
N ARG A 339 -2.16 -17.59 8.30
CA ARG A 339 -1.78 -17.49 9.71
C ARG A 339 -0.28 -17.19 9.84
N MET A 340 0.13 -16.27 10.72
CA MET A 340 1.55 -15.90 10.85
C MET A 340 2.40 -16.98 11.52
N SER A 341 1.83 -17.76 12.45
CA SER A 341 2.58 -18.81 13.18
C SER A 341 3.02 -20.04 12.33
N ASP A 342 2.31 -20.39 11.25
CA ASP A 342 2.65 -21.55 10.37
C ASP A 342 2.35 -21.34 8.87
N GLY A 343 1.93 -20.13 8.49
CA GLY A 343 1.50 -19.77 7.15
C GLY A 343 0.20 -20.45 6.70
N LYS A 344 -0.54 -21.16 7.55
CA LYS A 344 -1.73 -21.94 7.12
C LYS A 344 -2.76 -21.01 6.46
N LYS A 345 -3.28 -21.37 5.27
CA LYS A 345 -4.36 -20.61 4.63
C LYS A 345 -5.60 -20.64 5.53
N LEU A 346 -6.11 -19.46 5.84
CA LEU A 346 -7.32 -19.26 6.64
C LEU A 346 -8.54 -19.12 5.71
N TYR A 347 -8.47 -18.17 4.77
CA TYR A 347 -9.50 -17.93 3.76
C TYR A 347 -8.90 -17.21 2.54
N VAL A 348 -9.70 -17.06 1.48
CA VAL A 348 -9.43 -16.16 0.35
C VAL A 348 -10.49 -15.06 0.36
N SER A 349 -10.05 -13.80 0.30
CA SER A 349 -10.90 -12.62 0.12
C SER A 349 -11.09 -12.40 -1.38
N GLU A 350 -12.07 -13.08 -1.96
CA GLU A 350 -12.44 -12.94 -3.37
C GLU A 350 -13.50 -11.85 -3.59
N LYS A 351 -13.97 -11.74 -4.84
CA LYS A 351 -15.10 -10.89 -5.26
C LYS A 351 -16.35 -11.05 -4.37
N LYS A 352 -17.15 -10.00 -4.27
CA LYS A 352 -18.53 -10.04 -3.78
C LYS A 352 -19.47 -10.09 -4.99
N ASP A 353 -20.26 -11.15 -5.13
CA ASP A 353 -21.19 -11.30 -6.26
C ASP A 353 -22.34 -10.27 -6.24
N GLU A 354 -22.79 -9.86 -5.05
CA GLU A 354 -23.72 -8.75 -4.90
C GLU A 354 -23.09 -7.45 -5.43
N GLY A 355 -23.65 -6.89 -6.51
CA GLY A 355 -23.12 -5.67 -7.14
C GLY A 355 -21.83 -5.86 -7.97
N THR A 356 -21.35 -7.10 -8.13
CA THR A 356 -20.13 -7.46 -8.88
C THR A 356 -18.93 -6.61 -8.44
N CYS A 357 -18.47 -6.84 -7.21
CA CYS A 357 -17.40 -6.07 -6.58
C CYS A 357 -16.11 -6.85 -6.46
N PHE A 358 -14.99 -6.25 -6.84
CA PHE A 358 -13.65 -6.86 -6.74
C PHE A 358 -12.78 -6.13 -5.70
N PRO A 359 -12.06 -6.85 -4.82
CA PRO A 359 -11.00 -6.28 -3.99
C PRO A 359 -10.02 -5.42 -4.79
N ASN A 360 -9.81 -4.17 -4.36
CA ASN A 360 -8.87 -3.25 -5.00
C ASN A 360 -7.84 -2.65 -4.01
N GLY A 361 -7.73 -3.24 -2.81
CA GLY A 361 -6.74 -2.91 -1.80
C GLY A 361 -7.11 -3.45 -0.41
N PHE A 362 -6.12 -3.59 0.48
CA PHE A 362 -6.26 -4.01 1.88
C PHE A 362 -5.43 -3.07 2.78
N ALA A 363 -5.86 -2.89 4.03
CA ALA A 363 -5.08 -2.22 5.07
C ALA A 363 -5.47 -2.76 6.46
N ALA A 364 -4.58 -2.59 7.44
CA ALA A 364 -4.85 -2.98 8.82
C ALA A 364 -4.18 -2.05 9.83
N GLU A 365 -4.78 -1.96 11.01
CA GLU A 365 -4.24 -1.22 12.14
C GLU A 365 -4.78 -1.76 13.46
N GLY A 366 -3.87 -2.02 14.40
CA GLY A 366 -4.17 -2.71 15.66
C GLY A 366 -4.84 -4.06 15.41
N LYS A 367 -6.17 -4.11 15.63
CA LYS A 367 -6.99 -5.33 15.52
C LYS A 367 -8.00 -5.30 14.36
N LYS A 368 -7.95 -4.27 13.50
CA LYS A 368 -8.87 -4.12 12.36
C LYS A 368 -8.15 -4.49 11.06
N LEU A 369 -8.82 -5.31 10.24
CA LEU A 369 -8.51 -5.51 8.84
C LEU A 369 -9.64 -4.88 8.02
N VAL A 370 -9.29 -4.09 7.00
CA VAL A 370 -10.25 -3.54 6.02
C VAL A 370 -9.84 -3.89 4.60
N ARG A 371 -10.83 -4.04 3.73
CA ARG A 371 -10.64 -4.11 2.26
C ARG A 371 -11.47 -3.04 1.58
N ALA A 372 -10.90 -2.43 0.55
CA ALA A 372 -11.65 -1.66 -0.42
C ALA A 372 -12.12 -2.58 -1.56
N LEU A 373 -13.27 -2.24 -2.14
CA LEU A 373 -13.89 -2.96 -3.24
C LEU A 373 -14.23 -1.96 -4.36
N SER A 374 -14.00 -2.32 -5.62
CA SER A 374 -14.54 -1.62 -6.79
C SER A 374 -15.74 -2.39 -7.32
N CYS A 375 -16.93 -1.79 -7.31
CA CYS A 375 -18.22 -2.40 -7.67
C CYS A 375 -18.76 -1.87 -9.00
N GLY A 376 -19.44 -2.73 -9.76
CA GLY A 376 -20.24 -2.32 -10.93
C GLY A 376 -19.44 -1.58 -12.01
N ALA A 377 -18.15 -1.88 -12.18
CA ALA A 377 -17.27 -1.18 -13.11
C ALA A 377 -17.79 -1.20 -14.56
N SER A 378 -17.66 -0.08 -15.27
CA SER A 378 -18.24 0.16 -16.60
C SER A 378 -19.78 0.07 -16.66
N THR A 379 -20.47 0.31 -15.53
CA THR A 379 -21.95 0.37 -15.48
C THR A 379 -22.44 1.66 -14.82
N ASP A 380 -23.73 1.97 -14.98
CA ASP A 380 -24.35 3.11 -14.31
C ASP A 380 -24.38 3.03 -12.77
N ASN A 381 -24.01 1.88 -12.19
CA ASN A 381 -23.90 1.66 -10.75
C ASN A 381 -22.43 1.62 -10.27
N GLU A 382 -21.47 2.17 -11.03
CA GLU A 382 -20.05 2.19 -10.63
C GLU A 382 -19.80 3.01 -9.35
N HIS A 383 -19.27 2.34 -8.33
CA HIS A 383 -18.91 2.92 -7.03
C HIS A 383 -17.86 2.03 -6.34
N ASP A 384 -17.15 2.58 -5.35
CA ASP A 384 -16.39 1.75 -4.41
C ASP A 384 -17.20 1.44 -3.12
N GLU A 385 -16.86 0.34 -2.46
CA GLU A 385 -17.28 0.03 -1.08
C GLU A 385 -16.03 -0.12 -0.18
N LEU A 386 -16.18 0.13 1.12
CA LEU A 386 -15.20 -0.23 2.16
C LEU A 386 -15.82 -1.23 3.12
N GLN A 387 -15.09 -2.30 3.45
CA GLN A 387 -15.53 -3.33 4.40
C GLN A 387 -14.47 -3.57 5.48
N GLN A 388 -14.85 -3.50 6.76
CA GLN A 388 -14.07 -4.15 7.82
C GLN A 388 -14.37 -5.64 7.82
N LEU A 389 -13.31 -6.45 7.91
CA LEU A 389 -13.39 -7.90 7.96
C LEU A 389 -13.08 -8.39 9.39
N ASP A 390 -13.67 -9.52 9.76
CA ASP A 390 -13.10 -10.40 10.77
C ASP A 390 -11.76 -10.97 10.23
N PRO A 391 -10.61 -10.69 10.85
CA PRO A 391 -9.32 -11.03 10.25
C PRO A 391 -9.03 -12.54 10.16
N ARG A 392 -9.78 -13.40 10.86
CA ARG A 392 -9.55 -14.85 10.85
C ARG A 392 -10.48 -15.61 9.91
N THR A 393 -11.64 -15.06 9.60
CA THR A 393 -12.69 -15.73 8.80
C THR A 393 -13.02 -15.00 7.49
N GLY A 394 -12.59 -13.74 7.32
CA GLY A 394 -12.90 -12.94 6.14
C GLY A 394 -14.35 -12.44 6.06
N ARG A 395 -15.16 -12.75 7.08
CA ARG A 395 -16.56 -12.30 7.16
C ARG A 395 -16.59 -10.78 7.34
N ALA A 396 -17.35 -10.09 6.49
CA ALA A 396 -17.59 -8.66 6.65
C ALA A 396 -18.32 -8.38 7.98
N LEU A 397 -17.84 -7.37 8.71
CA LEU A 397 -18.43 -6.89 9.98
C LEU A 397 -19.36 -5.69 9.73
N TRP A 398 -18.99 -4.82 8.79
CA TRP A 398 -19.84 -3.77 8.22
C TRP A 398 -19.45 -3.53 6.76
N THR A 399 -20.25 -2.77 6.00
CA THR A 399 -19.99 -2.44 4.59
C THR A 399 -20.50 -1.04 4.29
N LYS A 400 -19.58 -0.09 4.09
CA LYS A 400 -19.91 1.27 3.65
C LYS A 400 -19.89 1.33 2.14
N LYS A 401 -21.05 1.62 1.53
CA LYS A 401 -21.13 1.91 0.08
C LYS A 401 -20.97 3.40 -0.15
N PHE A 402 -20.10 3.81 -1.07
CA PHE A 402 -19.97 5.21 -1.47
C PHE A 402 -20.91 5.54 -2.65
N PRO A 403 -21.30 6.81 -2.85
CA PRO A 403 -22.19 7.18 -3.97
C PRO A 403 -21.49 7.03 -5.33
N LYS A 404 -22.28 6.97 -6.42
CA LYS A 404 -21.76 6.78 -7.80
C LYS A 404 -20.56 7.66 -8.14
N GLY A 405 -19.52 7.01 -8.67
CA GLY A 405 -18.27 7.63 -9.12
C GLY A 405 -17.32 8.06 -7.99
N TRP A 406 -17.67 7.85 -6.71
CA TRP A 406 -16.71 8.03 -5.62
C TRP A 406 -15.83 6.79 -5.49
N ARG A 407 -14.52 7.01 -5.43
CA ARG A 407 -13.47 6.00 -5.32
C ARG A 407 -12.77 6.09 -3.97
N VAL A 408 -12.44 4.96 -3.37
CA VAL A 408 -11.49 4.89 -2.25
C VAL A 408 -10.09 4.99 -2.85
N LYS A 409 -9.37 6.05 -2.51
CA LYS A 409 -8.00 6.27 -3.00
C LYS A 409 -6.95 5.91 -1.95
N LYS A 410 -7.15 6.34 -0.71
CA LYS A 410 -6.30 5.99 0.45
C LYS A 410 -7.12 5.91 1.74
N LEU A 411 -6.54 5.28 2.74
CA LEU A 411 -6.96 5.31 4.13
C LEU A 411 -5.85 6.01 4.91
N TYR A 412 -6.12 7.22 5.40
CA TYR A 412 -5.17 7.96 6.24
C TYR A 412 -5.05 7.34 7.64
N SER A 413 -6.06 6.57 8.06
CA SER A 413 -5.98 5.63 9.18
C SER A 413 -7.07 4.57 9.06
N VAL A 414 -6.84 3.38 9.62
CA VAL A 414 -7.83 2.30 9.73
C VAL A 414 -8.48 2.32 11.12
N SER A 415 -7.80 2.85 12.14
CA SER A 415 -8.30 2.94 13.51
C SER A 415 -7.85 4.19 14.25
N PRO A 416 -8.65 5.28 14.27
CA PRO A 416 -9.99 5.47 13.67
C PRO A 416 -10.00 5.39 12.14
N THR A 417 -11.12 4.94 11.55
CA THR A 417 -11.20 4.74 10.10
C THR A 417 -11.42 6.09 9.40
N VAL A 418 -10.39 6.57 8.70
CA VAL A 418 -10.34 7.86 8.00
C VAL A 418 -10.08 7.61 6.51
N VAL A 419 -11.07 7.87 5.67
CA VAL A 419 -11.08 7.47 4.25
C VAL A 419 -10.88 8.70 3.35
N TYR A 420 -9.83 8.69 2.53
CA TYR A 420 -9.64 9.66 1.45
C TYR A 420 -10.32 9.17 0.17
N LEU A 421 -11.20 10.02 -0.35
CA LEU A 421 -12.15 9.72 -1.42
C LEU A 421 -12.00 10.73 -2.55
N GLU A 422 -12.08 10.27 -3.81
CA GLU A 422 -12.12 11.13 -4.99
C GLU A 422 -13.31 10.81 -5.89
N ASN A 423 -13.78 11.81 -6.64
CA ASN A 423 -14.81 11.71 -7.67
C ASN A 423 -14.33 12.48 -8.90
N GLU A 424 -13.69 11.76 -9.82
CA GLU A 424 -12.99 12.32 -10.99
C GLU A 424 -13.97 13.06 -11.93
N ASP A 425 -15.13 12.47 -12.22
CA ASP A 425 -16.22 13.06 -13.03
C ASP A 425 -16.65 14.47 -12.57
N LYS A 426 -16.53 14.75 -11.27
CA LYS A 426 -16.97 16.01 -10.65
C LYS A 426 -15.81 16.91 -10.25
N ASN A 427 -14.56 16.47 -10.45
CA ASN A 427 -13.34 17.06 -9.92
C ASN A 427 -13.46 17.41 -8.42
N LYS A 428 -13.80 16.41 -7.60
CA LYS A 428 -13.96 16.57 -6.14
C LYS A 428 -13.20 15.50 -5.35
N TRP A 429 -12.75 15.88 -4.16
CA TRP A 429 -12.26 14.97 -3.14
C TRP A 429 -13.09 15.15 -1.84
N ASN A 430 -12.90 14.23 -0.89
CA ASN A 430 -13.47 14.26 0.45
C ASN A 430 -12.59 13.43 1.41
N VAL A 431 -12.57 13.76 2.70
CA VAL A 431 -12.05 12.88 3.75
C VAL A 431 -13.17 12.59 4.74
N SER A 432 -13.60 11.33 4.79
CA SER A 432 -14.74 10.87 5.59
C SER A 432 -14.25 10.05 6.78
N VAL A 433 -14.59 10.49 8.00
CA VAL A 433 -14.27 9.80 9.26
C VAL A 433 -15.47 8.93 9.65
N LEU A 434 -15.26 7.65 9.93
CA LEU A 434 -16.34 6.74 10.30
C LEU A 434 -16.54 6.64 11.81
N LYS A 435 -17.72 6.20 12.23
CA LYS A 435 -17.98 5.83 13.63
C LYS A 435 -17.23 4.53 13.98
N PRO A 436 -16.75 4.34 15.23
CA PRO A 436 -16.01 3.14 15.60
C PRO A 436 -16.80 1.85 15.32
N ASN A 437 -16.20 0.95 14.52
CA ASN A 437 -16.77 -0.35 14.13
C ASN A 437 -18.11 -0.27 13.38
N SER A 438 -18.35 0.82 12.63
CA SER A 438 -19.57 1.05 11.85
C SER A 438 -19.25 1.66 10.48
N ASP A 439 -20.14 1.43 9.52
CA ASP A 439 -20.19 2.08 8.21
C ASP A 439 -20.73 3.52 8.26
N GLU A 440 -21.37 3.95 9.35
CA GLU A 440 -21.90 5.30 9.52
C GLU A 440 -20.78 6.36 9.53
N THR A 441 -20.99 7.48 8.83
CA THR A 441 -20.10 8.64 8.90
C THR A 441 -20.23 9.31 10.28
N ARG A 442 -19.08 9.64 10.89
CA ARG A 442 -18.96 10.48 12.10
C ARG A 442 -18.86 11.96 11.72
N SER A 443 -17.99 12.28 10.77
CA SER A 443 -17.79 13.63 10.23
C SER A 443 -17.07 13.59 8.88
N GLU A 444 -17.15 14.66 8.11
CA GLU A 444 -16.45 14.84 6.83
C GLU A 444 -15.68 16.15 6.85
N LEU A 445 -14.52 16.22 6.18
CA LEU A 445 -13.62 17.37 6.26
C LEU A 445 -14.27 18.64 5.69
N VAL A 446 -14.23 19.74 6.44
CA VAL A 446 -14.81 21.03 6.06
C VAL A 446 -13.67 22.04 5.86
N THR A 447 -13.18 22.10 4.62
CA THR A 447 -12.09 23.01 4.20
C THR A 447 -12.21 23.38 2.72
N LYS A 448 -11.40 24.33 2.27
CA LYS A 448 -11.19 24.70 0.86
C LYS A 448 -9.74 24.48 0.40
N ASP A 449 -8.85 24.14 1.33
CA ASP A 449 -7.40 24.10 1.11
C ASP A 449 -7.00 22.82 0.36
N GLY A 450 -5.86 22.86 -0.33
CA GLY A 450 -5.20 21.66 -0.85
C GLY A 450 -4.31 21.02 0.21
N PHE A 451 -4.15 19.69 0.17
CA PHE A 451 -3.27 18.95 1.07
C PHE A 451 -2.35 18.02 0.27
N ALA A 452 -1.09 17.94 0.69
CA ALA A 452 -0.05 17.19 -0.02
C ALA A 452 0.70 16.19 0.88
N PRO A 453 0.01 15.19 1.48
CA PRO A 453 0.71 14.04 2.06
C PRO A 453 1.42 13.25 0.95
N GLU A 454 2.66 12.84 1.21
CA GLU A 454 3.46 12.01 0.32
C GLU A 454 2.99 10.55 0.38
N CYS A 455 1.94 10.24 -0.38
CA CYS A 455 1.46 8.89 -0.62
C CYS A 455 2.29 8.17 -1.68
N GLU A 456 2.71 6.93 -1.44
CA GLU A 456 3.43 6.16 -2.47
C GLU A 456 2.54 5.94 -3.71
N SER A 457 3.07 6.36 -4.86
CA SER A 457 2.36 6.55 -6.12
C SER A 457 2.59 5.43 -7.14
N SER A 458 2.71 4.19 -6.66
CA SER A 458 2.77 3.00 -7.53
C SER A 458 1.51 2.89 -8.38
N ILE A 459 1.66 3.18 -9.68
CA ILE A 459 0.58 3.17 -10.69
C ILE A 459 -0.11 1.79 -10.79
N LEU A 460 0.59 0.72 -10.39
CA LEU A 460 0.16 -0.67 -10.56
C LEU A 460 -0.29 -1.34 -9.25
N SER A 461 0.25 -0.95 -8.09
CA SER A 461 -0.12 -1.54 -6.78
C SER A 461 -0.87 -0.54 -5.90
N ARG A 462 -2.19 -0.71 -5.81
CA ARG A 462 -3.06 0.04 -4.89
C ARG A 462 -2.86 -0.39 -3.43
N ASP A 463 -1.77 0.06 -2.82
CA ASP A 463 -1.71 0.12 -1.36
C ASP A 463 -2.69 1.17 -0.86
N LEU A 464 -3.53 0.83 0.13
CA LEU A 464 -4.47 1.78 0.72
C LEU A 464 -3.82 2.68 1.77
N THR A 465 -2.66 2.30 2.28
CA THR A 465 -1.88 2.97 3.35
C THR A 465 -0.63 3.64 2.76
N GLY A 466 0.47 3.80 3.51
CA GLY A 466 1.70 4.40 3.00
C GLY A 466 1.59 5.87 2.55
N CYS A 467 1.08 6.76 3.42
CA CYS A 467 1.00 8.21 3.18
C CYS A 467 1.76 9.01 4.25
N LEU A 468 3.02 9.34 3.97
CA LEU A 468 3.83 10.21 4.82
C LEU A 468 3.17 11.60 4.91
N GLY A 469 3.05 12.16 6.12
CA GLY A 469 2.36 13.42 6.36
C GLY A 469 0.86 13.28 6.67
N ALA A 470 0.22 12.13 6.43
CA ALA A 470 -1.14 11.86 6.88
C ALA A 470 -1.10 11.06 8.20
N VAL A 471 -1.40 11.74 9.31
CA VAL A 471 -1.25 11.19 10.69
C VAL A 471 -2.48 11.59 11.50
N ASN A 472 -2.85 10.82 12.52
CA ASN A 472 -3.90 11.20 13.46
C ASN A 472 -3.55 10.84 14.92
N ASP A 473 -4.28 11.42 15.86
CA ASP A 473 -4.48 10.87 17.21
C ASP A 473 -5.96 10.50 17.42
N ASP A 474 -6.44 10.33 18.66
CA ASP A 474 -7.86 10.05 18.96
C ASP A 474 -8.83 11.22 18.65
N LYS A 475 -8.30 12.43 18.49
CA LYS A 475 -9.04 13.70 18.41
C LYS A 475 -8.92 14.36 17.04
N TYR A 476 -7.75 14.29 16.40
CA TYR A 476 -7.38 15.09 15.24
C TYR A 476 -6.77 14.25 14.11
N LEU A 477 -7.09 14.60 12.87
CA LEU A 477 -6.33 14.27 11.67
C LEU A 477 -5.41 15.44 11.35
N TYR A 478 -4.13 15.16 11.12
CA TYR A 478 -3.09 16.11 10.76
C TYR A 478 -2.76 15.96 9.27
N LEU A 479 -2.78 17.07 8.52
CA LEU A 479 -2.44 17.10 7.10
C LEU A 479 -1.55 18.32 6.76
N PRO A 480 -0.52 18.17 5.92
CA PRO A 480 0.28 19.28 5.39
C PRO A 480 -0.45 19.98 4.23
N THR A 481 -0.50 21.32 4.22
CA THR A 481 -1.05 22.08 3.10
C THR A 481 -0.21 21.95 1.83
N ASP A 482 -0.87 22.02 0.68
CA ASP A 482 -0.28 21.88 -0.66
C ASP A 482 0.35 23.20 -1.17
N GLU A 483 1.27 23.77 -0.39
CA GLU A 483 1.98 24.98 -0.80
C GLU A 483 2.99 24.70 -1.93
N LYS A 484 2.93 25.53 -2.98
CA LYS A 484 3.79 25.37 -4.17
C LYS A 484 5.18 26.01 -4.02
N SER A 485 5.40 26.81 -2.97
CA SER A 485 6.67 27.47 -2.68
C SER A 485 6.71 28.03 -1.25
N GLY A 486 7.80 27.76 -0.53
CA GLY A 486 8.00 28.24 0.85
C GLY A 486 7.43 27.29 1.91
N ALA A 487 7.33 27.78 3.15
CA ALA A 487 6.75 27.06 4.27
C ALA A 487 5.30 26.65 4.03
N ASN A 488 4.98 25.38 4.20
CA ASN A 488 3.61 24.92 4.36
C ASN A 488 3.11 25.08 5.81
N GLU A 489 1.84 24.77 6.03
CA GLU A 489 1.25 24.61 7.36
C GLU A 489 0.83 23.16 7.60
N VAL A 490 0.84 22.72 8.86
CA VAL A 490 0.18 21.49 9.29
C VAL A 490 -1.14 21.86 9.96
N VAL A 491 -2.24 21.33 9.44
CA VAL A 491 -3.61 21.62 9.88
C VAL A 491 -4.17 20.42 10.65
N ALA A 492 -4.72 20.68 11.84
CA ALA A 492 -5.36 19.68 12.69
C ALA A 492 -6.88 19.76 12.57
N PHE A 493 -7.49 18.74 11.97
CA PHE A 493 -8.93 18.60 11.79
C PHE A 493 -9.54 17.71 12.85
N SER A 494 -10.54 18.21 13.57
CA SER A 494 -11.30 17.43 14.56
C SER A 494 -11.98 16.21 13.92
N LEU A 495 -11.60 15.02 14.34
CA LEU A 495 -12.21 13.73 13.96
C LEU A 495 -13.66 13.57 14.45
N SER A 496 -14.18 14.54 15.18
CA SER A 496 -15.56 14.56 15.69
C SER A 496 -16.49 15.52 14.94
N THR A 497 -15.93 16.51 14.21
CA THR A 497 -16.69 17.57 13.54
C THR A 497 -16.24 17.85 12.11
N GLY A 498 -15.10 17.30 11.68
CA GLY A 498 -14.49 17.54 10.36
C GLY A 498 -13.92 18.94 10.16
N LYS A 499 -14.06 19.84 11.15
CA LYS A 499 -13.58 21.22 11.10
C LYS A 499 -12.13 21.30 11.56
N GLU A 500 -11.41 22.27 11.01
CA GLU A 500 -10.14 22.72 11.58
C GLU A 500 -10.32 23.09 13.06
N ALA A 501 -9.37 22.66 13.88
CA ALA A 501 -9.28 22.98 15.30
C ALA A 501 -8.10 23.92 15.59
N TRP A 502 -6.97 23.71 14.90
CA TRP A 502 -5.80 24.57 14.88
C TRP A 502 -4.95 24.28 13.64
N ARG A 503 -4.02 25.17 13.33
CA ARG A 503 -2.94 24.96 12.36
C ARG A 503 -1.63 25.56 12.87
N THR A 504 -0.51 25.15 12.30
CA THR A 504 0.80 25.71 12.63
C THR A 504 1.72 25.73 11.41
N LYS A 505 2.44 26.82 11.20
CA LYS A 505 3.38 27.00 10.09
C LYS A 505 4.64 26.16 10.31
N SER A 506 5.24 25.67 9.24
CA SER A 506 6.62 25.17 9.28
C SER A 506 7.56 26.20 9.91
N PRO A 507 8.48 25.80 10.81
CA PRO A 507 9.40 26.71 11.49
C PRO A 507 10.56 27.18 10.59
N LEU A 508 10.62 26.70 9.33
CA LEU A 508 11.53 27.10 8.27
C LEU A 508 10.71 27.32 6.98
N GLU A 509 11.32 27.72 5.86
CA GLU A 509 10.64 27.92 4.56
C GLU A 509 10.63 26.64 3.70
N GLU A 510 10.57 25.50 4.38
CA GLU A 510 10.67 24.14 3.84
C GLU A 510 9.47 23.29 4.34
N THR A 511 9.10 22.25 3.59
CA THR A 511 7.91 21.43 3.87
C THR A 511 8.02 20.65 5.18
N MET A 512 7.02 20.83 6.05
CA MET A 512 6.82 20.08 7.28
C MET A 512 5.78 18.96 7.07
N LEU A 513 6.18 17.71 7.31
CA LEU A 513 5.39 16.50 7.14
C LEU A 513 5.20 15.79 8.49
N PRO A 514 3.95 15.60 8.98
CA PRO A 514 3.66 14.72 10.10
C PRO A 514 4.26 13.30 9.95
N LEU A 515 4.86 12.78 11.02
CA LEU A 515 5.38 11.41 11.10
C LEU A 515 4.48 10.51 11.95
N LYS A 516 4.19 10.94 13.19
CA LYS A 516 3.40 10.20 14.20
C LYS A 516 2.92 11.15 15.30
N ALA A 517 1.86 10.76 16.02
CA ALA A 517 1.37 11.48 17.19
C ALA A 517 1.42 10.55 18.41
N GLU A 518 2.14 10.96 19.45
CA GLU A 518 2.39 10.16 20.66
C GLU A 518 2.54 11.08 21.88
N ASP A 519 2.15 10.62 23.07
CA ASP A 519 2.29 11.33 24.36
C ASP A 519 1.80 12.80 24.42
N GLY A 520 0.91 13.21 23.51
CA GLY A 520 0.39 14.57 23.42
C GLY A 520 1.24 15.53 22.57
N GLU A 521 2.22 15.03 21.84
CA GLU A 521 3.02 15.76 20.85
C GLU A 521 2.87 15.11 19.46
N LEU A 522 2.70 15.93 18.44
CA LEU A 522 2.80 15.54 17.03
C LEU A 522 4.26 15.67 16.60
N ILE A 523 4.88 14.56 16.20
CA ILE A 523 6.23 14.54 15.65
C ILE A 523 6.14 14.79 14.14
N ALA A 524 6.94 15.72 13.63
CA ALA A 524 7.00 16.06 12.21
C ALA A 524 8.44 16.24 11.72
N TYR A 525 8.65 15.94 10.44
CA TYR A 525 9.91 16.13 9.72
C TYR A 525 9.79 17.36 8.81
N VAL A 526 10.69 18.32 8.97
CA VAL A 526 10.88 19.45 8.07
C VAL A 526 12.01 19.10 7.10
N THR A 527 11.73 19.12 5.80
CA THR A 527 12.68 18.74 4.75
C THR A 527 13.89 19.68 4.69
N PRO A 528 15.07 19.19 4.27
CA PRO A 528 16.24 20.04 3.97
C PRO A 528 16.00 20.97 2.77
N SER A 529 16.85 21.98 2.64
CA SER A 529 17.02 22.78 1.42
C SER A 529 18.50 22.87 1.02
N TYR A 530 18.80 23.66 0.00
CA TYR A 530 20.19 24.03 -0.32
C TYR A 530 20.86 24.89 0.78
N ALA A 531 20.07 25.48 1.69
CA ALA A 531 20.57 26.33 2.77
C ALA A 531 20.69 25.62 4.12
N SER A 532 19.84 24.60 4.37
CA SER A 532 19.58 23.96 5.67
C SER A 532 19.60 22.44 5.56
N GLY A 533 20.18 21.74 6.55
CA GLY A 533 19.84 20.33 6.77
C GLY A 533 18.40 20.18 7.27
N GLY A 534 17.81 18.98 7.16
CA GLY A 534 16.46 18.71 7.65
C GLY A 534 16.33 18.82 9.17
N ARG A 535 15.12 18.66 9.69
CA ARG A 535 14.83 18.84 11.12
C ARG A 535 13.68 17.94 11.56
N VAL A 536 13.79 17.37 12.76
CA VAL A 536 12.65 16.77 13.46
C VAL A 536 12.15 17.75 14.51
N VAL A 537 10.83 17.96 14.54
CA VAL A 537 10.15 18.85 15.48
C VAL A 537 9.02 18.14 16.21
N SER A 538 8.71 18.62 17.42
CA SER A 538 7.50 18.25 18.15
C SER A 538 6.53 19.43 18.19
N ILE A 539 5.24 19.15 18.10
CA ILE A 539 4.16 20.13 18.15
C ILE A 539 3.14 19.63 19.17
N ALA A 540 3.03 20.29 20.32
CA ALA A 540 2.06 19.90 21.35
C ALA A 540 0.64 19.91 20.77
N THR A 541 -0.12 18.82 20.95
CA THR A 541 -1.50 18.69 20.41
C THR A 541 -2.53 19.47 21.23
N SER A 542 -2.06 20.23 22.23
CA SER A 542 -2.81 21.23 22.99
C SER A 542 -1.88 22.41 23.38
N GLY A 543 -2.45 23.57 23.70
CA GLY A 543 -1.69 24.74 24.12
C GLY A 543 -1.31 25.66 22.94
N SER A 544 -0.03 25.96 22.76
CA SER A 544 0.43 26.97 21.80
C SER A 544 0.71 26.45 20.39
N HIS A 545 0.68 25.13 20.18
CA HIS A 545 0.95 24.44 18.90
C HIS A 545 2.25 24.89 18.19
N THR A 546 3.22 25.40 18.96
CA THR A 546 4.47 25.97 18.43
C THR A 546 5.50 24.86 18.19
N PRO A 547 6.07 24.71 16.98
CA PRO A 547 7.06 23.67 16.71
C PRO A 547 8.34 23.83 17.54
N LYS A 548 8.67 22.81 18.34
CA LYS A 548 9.91 22.71 19.12
C LYS A 548 10.91 21.84 18.37
N THR A 549 12.17 22.23 18.28
CA THR A 549 13.19 21.42 17.59
C THR A 549 13.67 20.28 18.48
N LEU A 550 13.51 19.03 18.03
CA LEU A 550 14.04 17.84 18.70
C LEU A 550 15.43 17.46 18.18
N LEU A 551 15.63 17.56 16.86
CA LEU A 551 16.84 17.19 16.13
C LEU A 551 16.99 18.12 14.91
N GLN A 552 18.19 18.65 14.66
CA GLN A 552 18.52 19.46 13.47
C GLN A 552 19.69 18.79 12.76
N HIS A 553 19.54 18.41 11.49
CA HIS A 553 20.59 17.72 10.74
C HIS A 553 21.68 18.71 10.27
N PRO A 554 22.93 18.27 10.09
CA PRO A 554 24.01 19.12 9.60
C PRO A 554 23.70 19.75 8.24
N LYS A 555 24.17 20.98 8.01
CA LYS A 555 24.11 21.57 6.67
C LYS A 555 24.87 20.75 5.62
N GLY A 556 25.98 20.10 5.99
CA GLY A 556 26.82 19.31 5.07
C GLY A 556 26.03 18.20 4.36
N THR A 557 25.18 17.48 5.07
CA THR A 557 24.40 16.35 4.53
C THR A 557 23.11 16.76 3.80
N ALA A 558 22.74 18.04 3.78
CA ALA A 558 21.49 18.51 3.17
C ALA A 558 21.32 18.06 1.70
N LYS A 559 22.41 17.95 0.93
CA LYS A 559 22.44 17.44 -0.46
C LYS A 559 22.30 15.90 -0.56
N ILE A 560 22.74 15.17 0.46
CA ILE A 560 22.53 13.72 0.58
C ILE A 560 21.06 13.47 0.93
N GLU A 561 20.55 14.17 1.94
CA GLU A 561 19.19 14.07 2.47
C GLU A 561 18.11 14.47 1.43
N SER A 562 18.23 15.66 0.81
CA SER A 562 17.27 16.15 -0.19
C SER A 562 17.17 15.29 -1.46
N GLY A 563 18.22 14.53 -1.77
CA GLY A 563 18.24 13.61 -2.90
C GLY A 563 17.82 12.16 -2.56
N PHE A 564 17.09 11.94 -1.46
CA PHE A 564 16.26 10.74 -1.28
C PHE A 564 14.86 11.02 -1.85
N TYR A 565 14.70 10.88 -3.16
CA TYR A 565 13.46 11.25 -3.87
C TYR A 565 12.27 10.34 -3.50
N SER A 566 12.45 9.03 -3.62
CA SER A 566 11.55 7.99 -3.13
C SER A 566 11.99 7.59 -1.72
N LYS A 567 11.30 8.04 -0.66
CA LYS A 567 11.80 7.93 0.72
C LYS A 567 10.83 7.26 1.68
N ALA A 568 11.39 6.53 2.63
CA ALA A 568 10.77 6.20 3.91
C ALA A 568 11.57 6.92 5.02
N VAL A 569 10.87 7.46 6.01
CA VAL A 569 11.45 8.20 7.14
C VAL A 569 10.83 7.77 8.45
N ASP A 570 11.61 7.80 9.54
CA ASP A 570 11.12 7.50 10.89
C ASP A 570 11.95 8.25 11.96
N TYR A 571 11.37 8.42 13.15
CA TYR A 571 12.03 9.02 14.32
C TYR A 571 11.77 8.22 15.59
N VAL A 572 12.82 7.55 16.08
CA VAL A 572 12.78 6.61 17.21
C VAL A 572 13.96 6.91 18.14
N ASP A 573 13.73 6.93 19.45
CA ASP A 573 14.76 7.08 20.51
C ASP A 573 15.76 8.22 20.26
N GLY A 574 15.26 9.38 19.84
CA GLY A 574 16.07 10.58 19.59
C GLY A 574 16.87 10.57 18.28
N ARG A 575 16.68 9.55 17.42
CA ARG A 575 17.37 9.38 16.14
C ARG A 575 16.39 9.52 14.97
N PHE A 576 16.86 10.11 13.87
CA PHE A 576 16.10 10.19 12.62
C PHE A 576 16.73 9.26 11.58
N TYR A 577 15.88 8.54 10.87
CA TYR A 577 16.25 7.63 9.80
C TYR A 577 15.60 8.05 8.50
N ILE A 578 16.37 8.03 7.40
CA ILE A 578 15.85 8.18 6.04
C ILE A 578 16.45 7.09 5.15
N SER A 579 15.59 6.36 4.42
CA SER A 579 16.02 5.33 3.47
C SER A 579 15.29 5.46 2.14
N THR A 580 15.87 4.94 1.06
CA THR A 580 15.19 4.89 -0.24
C THR A 580 14.16 3.76 -0.29
N THR A 581 13.01 3.99 -0.94
CA THR A 581 12.04 2.93 -1.27
C THR A 581 12.25 2.31 -2.65
N SER A 582 13.08 2.94 -3.50
CA SER A 582 13.44 2.42 -4.82
C SER A 582 14.90 2.72 -5.17
N ILE A 583 15.54 1.86 -5.96
CA ILE A 583 16.94 1.98 -6.37
C ILE A 583 17.00 2.03 -7.90
N THR A 584 17.47 3.15 -8.46
CA THR A 584 17.63 3.31 -9.91
C THR A 584 18.91 2.61 -10.40
N GLY A 585 18.83 1.96 -11.56
CA GLY A 585 19.96 1.25 -12.20
C GLY A 585 20.97 2.16 -12.91
N THR A 586 21.32 3.29 -12.29
CA THR A 586 22.41 4.15 -12.79
C THR A 586 23.78 3.57 -12.45
N SER A 587 24.81 3.99 -13.17
CA SER A 587 26.20 3.51 -12.98
C SER A 587 26.92 4.10 -11.75
N GLY A 588 26.26 4.99 -10.99
CA GLY A 588 26.76 5.52 -9.73
C GLY A 588 26.45 4.62 -8.53
N ARG A 589 27.02 4.95 -7.36
CA ARG A 589 26.60 4.36 -6.09
C ARG A 589 25.28 5.03 -5.67
N SER A 590 24.21 4.25 -5.55
CA SER A 590 22.90 4.76 -5.10
C SER A 590 22.84 4.82 -3.58
N LYS A 591 22.06 5.77 -3.02
CA LYS A 591 21.86 5.90 -1.58
C LYS A 591 20.96 4.77 -1.07
N LEU A 592 21.27 4.15 0.06
CA LEU A 592 20.36 3.20 0.72
C LEU A 592 19.69 3.83 1.93
N MET A 593 20.49 4.29 2.90
CA MET A 593 20.00 4.72 4.21
C MET A 593 20.98 5.66 4.91
N LEU A 594 20.46 6.61 5.68
CA LEU A 594 21.20 7.60 6.45
C LEU A 594 20.56 7.74 7.84
N ALA A 595 21.38 7.77 8.90
CA ALA A 595 20.93 7.87 10.28
C ALA A 595 21.57 9.07 11.00
N TYR A 596 20.77 9.81 11.76
CA TYR A 596 21.21 10.94 12.58
C TYR A 596 20.87 10.75 14.05
N GLY A 597 21.68 11.31 14.95
CA GLY A 597 21.50 11.28 16.41
C GLY A 597 22.22 12.45 17.09
N LYS A 598 22.26 12.49 18.43
CA LYS A 598 22.86 13.61 19.18
C LYS A 598 24.35 13.40 19.47
#